data_AF-A0A0E2LQ23-F1
#
_entry.id   AF-A0A0E2LQ23-F1
#
_cell.length_a   1.000
_cell.length_b   1.000
_cell.length_c   1.000
_cell.angle_alpha   90.00
_cell.angle_beta   90.00
_cell.angle_gamma   90.00
#
_symmetry.space_group_name_H-M   'P 1'
#
loop_
_entity.id
_entity.type
_entity.pdbx_description
1 polymer ?
#
loop_
_entity_poly.entity_id
_entity_poly.type
_entity_poly.pdbx_seq_one_letter_code
_entity_poly.pdbx_strand_id
1 'polypeptide(L)'
;MQVYFIDNDDFFKRKTMYDIKPKQENDNDERAIFFVRGALEAIKKLRWIPDVIHCHGWFTALAALYLKKMYADDPCLQKAKVVYSVYDDAGQGVIPETLFGKLGFDKITPDDLSVMEQSSDYLALNRLAIRYADGVIQGSETIAPELTDYISSLEGKAFLPYQGKEDYEEAFDNFYSDLLTAN
;
A
#
# COMPACT_ATOMS: atom_id res chain seq x y z
N MET A 1 -21.46 -7.29 -2.58
CA MET A 1 -20.18 -6.57 -2.72
C MET A 1 -20.39 -5.39 -3.66
N GLN A 2 -20.02 -4.18 -3.23
CA GLN A 2 -19.97 -2.99 -4.10
C GLN A 2 -18.56 -2.86 -4.66
N VAL A 3 -18.43 -2.52 -5.94
CA VAL A 3 -17.14 -2.41 -6.63
C VAL A 3 -17.07 -1.06 -7.31
N TYR A 4 -15.99 -0.33 -7.05
CA TYR A 4 -15.70 0.96 -7.65
C TYR A 4 -14.41 0.87 -8.44
N PHE A 5 -14.39 1.47 -9.62
CA PHE A 5 -13.19 1.61 -10.43
C PHE A 5 -12.69 3.05 -10.32
N ILE A 6 -11.39 3.20 -10.06
CA ILE A 6 -10.69 4.47 -10.19
C ILE A 6 -10.13 4.51 -11.61
N ASP A 7 -10.58 5.46 -12.41
CA ASP A 7 -10.21 5.59 -13.81
C ASP A 7 -9.71 6.99 -14.14
N ASN A 8 -8.86 7.06 -15.15
CA ASN A 8 -8.28 8.26 -15.70
C ASN A 8 -7.76 7.95 -17.11
N ASP A 9 -8.19 8.79 -18.05
CA ASP A 9 -7.94 8.63 -19.48
C ASP A 9 -6.44 8.60 -19.82
N ASP A 10 -5.63 9.36 -19.09
CA ASP A 10 -4.18 9.46 -19.32
C ASP A 10 -3.42 8.29 -18.68
N PHE A 11 -3.85 7.85 -17.50
CA PHE A 11 -3.13 6.85 -16.71
C PHE A 11 -3.48 5.39 -17.03
N PHE A 12 -4.76 5.07 -17.30
CA PHE A 12 -5.24 3.69 -17.31
C PHE A 12 -5.73 3.17 -18.67
N LYS A 13 -5.69 3.98 -19.74
CA LYS A 13 -6.07 3.53 -21.10
C LYS A 13 -5.05 2.67 -21.84
N ARG A 14 -3.84 2.48 -21.28
CA ARG A 14 -2.77 1.69 -21.92
C ARG A 14 -3.08 0.18 -21.84
N LYS A 15 -2.51 -0.61 -22.76
CA LYS A 15 -2.67 -2.08 -22.79
C LYS A 15 -1.76 -2.86 -21.81
N THR A 16 -0.76 -2.21 -21.21
CA THR A 16 0.17 -2.82 -20.26
C THR A 16 -0.18 -2.42 -18.84
N MET A 17 -0.02 -3.33 -17.87
CA MET A 17 -0.37 -3.01 -16.48
C MET A 17 0.69 -2.09 -15.86
N TYR A 18 1.94 -2.52 -15.83
CA TYR A 18 3.07 -1.77 -15.26
C TYR A 18 4.25 -1.64 -16.23
N ASP A 19 4.28 -2.51 -17.24
CA ASP A 19 5.35 -2.53 -18.24
C ASP A 19 5.37 -1.26 -19.07
N ILE A 20 6.58 -0.77 -19.26
CA ILE A 20 6.86 0.40 -20.07
C ILE A 20 7.34 -0.07 -21.44
N LYS A 21 6.59 0.27 -22.49
CA LYS A 21 7.01 -0.01 -23.87
C LYS A 21 8.18 0.89 -24.27
N PRO A 22 9.00 0.48 -25.26
CA PRO A 22 10.01 1.36 -25.82
C PRO A 22 9.39 2.69 -26.25
N LYS A 23 9.94 3.82 -25.77
CA LYS A 23 9.47 5.21 -25.97
C LYS A 23 8.27 5.67 -25.13
N GLN A 24 7.79 4.87 -24.19
CA GLN A 24 6.80 5.30 -23.22
C GLN A 24 7.53 5.82 -21.98
N GLU A 25 7.06 6.93 -21.41
CA GLU A 25 7.55 7.43 -20.13
C GLU A 25 7.07 6.51 -19.00
N ASN A 26 7.90 6.33 -17.98
CA ASN A 26 7.50 5.61 -16.79
C ASN A 26 6.82 6.57 -15.81
N ASP A 27 5.50 6.45 -15.73
CA ASP A 27 4.62 7.23 -14.87
C ASP A 27 3.96 6.36 -13.78
N ASN A 28 4.54 5.19 -13.47
CA ASN A 28 3.94 4.29 -12.47
C ASN A 28 3.83 4.93 -11.08
N ASP A 29 4.69 5.88 -10.73
CA ASP A 29 4.57 6.67 -9.51
C ASP A 29 3.34 7.57 -9.51
N GLU A 30 3.08 8.28 -10.62
CA GLU A 30 1.90 9.13 -10.78
C GLU A 30 0.62 8.30 -10.74
N ARG A 31 0.63 7.15 -11.42
CA ARG A 31 -0.51 6.24 -11.45
C ARG A 31 -0.81 5.64 -10.08
N ALA A 32 0.22 5.25 -9.33
CA ALA A 32 0.06 4.74 -7.97
C ALA A 32 -0.47 5.83 -7.03
N ILE A 33 0.10 7.03 -7.08
CA ILE A 33 -0.38 8.20 -6.31
C ILE A 33 -1.84 8.50 -6.66
N PHE A 34 -2.17 8.56 -7.94
CA PHE A 34 -3.52 8.85 -8.42
C PHE A 34 -4.52 7.78 -7.96
N PHE A 35 -4.17 6.51 -8.11
CA PHE A 35 -5.03 5.40 -7.71
C PHE A 35 -5.32 5.44 -6.21
N VAL A 36 -4.27 5.54 -5.38
CA VAL A 36 -4.38 5.57 -3.93
C VAL A 36 -5.19 6.77 -3.46
N ARG A 37 -4.84 7.98 -3.92
CA ARG A 37 -5.58 9.19 -3.54
C ARG A 37 -7.01 9.17 -4.05
N GLY A 38 -7.23 8.70 -5.29
CA GLY A 38 -8.56 8.56 -5.88
C GLY A 38 -9.45 7.63 -5.06
N ALA A 39 -8.93 6.49 -4.62
CA ALA A 39 -9.64 5.57 -3.74
C ALA A 39 -10.01 6.20 -2.39
N LEU A 40 -9.05 6.86 -1.72
CA LEU A 40 -9.28 7.50 -0.42
C LEU A 40 -10.28 8.67 -0.52
N GLU A 41 -10.17 9.49 -1.56
CA GLU A 41 -11.14 10.58 -1.80
C GLU A 41 -12.53 10.06 -2.19
N ALA A 42 -12.61 8.92 -2.88
CA ALA A 42 -13.89 8.27 -3.16
C ALA A 42 -14.57 7.79 -1.87
N ILE A 43 -13.83 7.16 -0.95
CA ILE A 43 -14.34 6.75 0.38
C ILE A 43 -14.93 7.97 1.10
N LYS A 44 -14.19 9.09 1.15
CA LYS A 44 -14.65 10.35 1.74
C LYS A 44 -15.90 10.90 1.06
N LYS A 45 -15.93 10.90 -0.27
CA LYS A 45 -17.06 11.45 -1.05
C LYS A 45 -18.34 10.65 -0.85
N LEU A 46 -18.21 9.34 -0.73
CA LEU A 46 -19.30 8.42 -0.44
C LEU A 46 -19.69 8.43 1.05
N ARG A 47 -18.91 9.11 1.91
CA ARG A 47 -19.07 9.12 3.37
C ARG A 47 -19.08 7.72 3.97
N TRP A 48 -18.30 6.83 3.37
CA TRP A 48 -18.08 5.50 3.91
C TRP A 48 -17.00 5.60 4.98
N ILE A 49 -17.27 5.12 6.18
CA ILE A 49 -16.33 5.13 7.31
C ILE A 49 -15.87 3.68 7.49
N PRO A 50 -14.69 3.31 6.97
CA PRO A 50 -14.19 1.94 7.09
C PRO A 50 -13.53 1.70 8.45
N ASP A 51 -13.73 0.51 9.00
CA ASP A 51 -12.95 0.01 10.14
C ASP A 51 -11.55 -0.45 9.70
N VAL A 52 -11.46 -1.06 8.50
CA VAL A 52 -10.22 -1.55 7.91
C VAL A 52 -10.10 -1.09 6.46
N ILE A 53 -8.90 -0.63 6.08
CA ILE A 53 -8.48 -0.41 4.69
C ILE A 53 -7.38 -1.41 4.38
N HIS A 54 -7.68 -2.38 3.54
CA HIS A 54 -6.73 -3.41 3.12
C HIS A 54 -6.15 -3.10 1.75
N CYS A 55 -4.84 -2.89 1.72
CA CYS A 55 -4.06 -2.54 0.55
C CYS A 55 -3.31 -3.78 0.04
N HIS A 56 -3.34 -4.02 -1.26
CA HIS A 56 -2.74 -5.20 -1.88
C HIS A 56 -1.61 -4.82 -2.84
N GLY A 57 -0.40 -5.27 -2.55
CA GLY A 57 0.76 -5.18 -3.43
C GLY A 57 1.36 -3.78 -3.58
N TRP A 58 2.54 -3.74 -4.20
CA TRP A 58 3.40 -2.54 -4.23
C TRP A 58 2.73 -1.32 -4.85
N PHE A 59 1.79 -1.50 -5.79
CA PHE A 59 1.08 -0.40 -6.43
C PHE A 59 0.22 0.41 -5.44
N THR A 60 -0.13 -0.19 -4.29
CA THR A 60 -0.87 0.46 -3.20
C THR A 60 0.01 0.84 -2.00
N ALA A 61 1.33 0.65 -2.09
CA ALA A 61 2.26 0.83 -0.97
C ALA A 61 2.19 2.22 -0.32
N LEU A 62 1.84 3.25 -1.08
CA LEU A 62 1.72 4.62 -0.58
C LEU A 62 0.46 4.86 0.26
N ALA A 63 -0.53 3.96 0.22
CA ALA A 63 -1.81 4.14 0.92
C ALA A 63 -1.65 4.27 2.42
N ALA A 64 -0.81 3.42 3.04
CA ALA A 64 -0.54 3.49 4.47
C ALA A 64 0.13 4.81 4.86
N LEU A 65 1.12 5.26 4.07
CA LEU A 65 1.78 6.54 4.28
C LEU A 65 0.78 7.71 4.20
N TYR A 66 -0.03 7.76 3.14
CA TYR A 66 -1.04 8.80 2.96
C TYR A 66 -2.05 8.81 4.11
N LEU A 67 -2.55 7.65 4.51
CA LEU A 67 -3.50 7.53 5.61
C LEU A 67 -2.93 8.09 6.92
N LYS A 68 -1.66 7.80 7.23
CA LYS A 68 -1.00 8.23 8.47
C LYS A 68 -0.46 9.66 8.44
N LYS A 69 -0.23 10.26 7.25
CA LYS A 69 0.40 11.59 7.13
C LYS A 69 -0.51 12.68 6.59
N MET A 70 -1.41 12.35 5.68
CA MET A 70 -2.31 13.32 5.05
C MET A 70 -3.75 13.20 5.54
N TYR A 71 -4.19 12.00 5.90
CA TYR A 71 -5.57 11.74 6.33
C TYR A 71 -5.69 11.41 7.81
N ALA A 72 -4.63 11.64 8.60
CA ALA A 72 -4.59 11.31 10.02
C ALA A 72 -5.66 12.04 10.84
N ASP A 73 -6.02 13.27 10.44
CA ASP A 73 -7.05 14.08 11.09
C ASP A 73 -8.40 14.05 10.34
N ASP A 74 -8.52 13.24 9.27
CA ASP A 74 -9.74 13.18 8.47
C ASP A 74 -10.83 12.39 9.22
N PRO A 75 -12.01 12.97 9.49
CA PRO A 75 -13.05 12.29 10.27
C PRO A 75 -13.51 10.94 9.71
N CYS A 76 -13.41 10.72 8.40
CA CYS A 76 -13.83 9.48 7.76
C CYS A 76 -12.75 8.39 7.81
N LEU A 77 -11.46 8.77 7.88
CA LEU A 77 -10.33 7.85 7.69
C LEU A 77 -9.45 7.69 8.92
N GLN A 78 -9.44 8.64 9.85
CA GLN A 78 -8.53 8.67 11.01
C GLN A 78 -8.60 7.43 11.91
N LYS A 79 -9.73 6.72 11.93
CA LYS A 79 -9.94 5.54 12.77
C LYS A 79 -9.67 4.22 12.05
N ALA A 80 -9.54 4.25 10.73
CA ALA A 80 -9.38 3.03 9.94
C ALA A 80 -8.02 2.38 10.25
N LYS A 81 -8.02 1.09 10.56
CA LYS A 81 -6.80 0.29 10.60
C LYS A 81 -6.34 0.01 9.17
N VAL A 82 -5.05 0.11 8.91
CA VAL A 82 -4.47 -0.14 7.59
C VAL A 82 -3.81 -1.51 7.58
N VAL A 83 -4.27 -2.40 6.72
CA VAL A 83 -3.64 -3.70 6.47
C VAL A 83 -2.94 -3.66 5.13
N TYR A 84 -1.72 -4.21 5.06
CA TYR A 84 -0.97 -4.31 3.81
C TYR A 84 -0.61 -5.75 3.50
N SER A 85 -1.05 -6.25 2.33
CA SER A 85 -0.60 -7.53 1.80
C SER A 85 0.62 -7.35 0.89
N VAL A 86 1.73 -7.97 1.29
CA VAL A 86 2.97 -8.05 0.50
C VAL A 86 2.99 -9.31 -0.34
N TYR A 87 3.48 -9.22 -1.58
CA TYR A 87 3.55 -10.32 -2.54
C TYR A 87 4.95 -10.44 -3.15
N ASP A 88 5.27 -11.58 -3.76
CA ASP A 88 6.48 -11.80 -4.57
C ASP A 88 6.26 -11.31 -6.00
N ASP A 89 6.13 -9.99 -6.14
CA ASP A 89 5.93 -9.28 -7.39
C ASP A 89 7.12 -8.36 -7.73
N ALA A 90 8.30 -8.73 -7.21
CA ALA A 90 9.56 -8.12 -7.61
C ALA A 90 9.71 -8.18 -9.14
N GLY A 91 9.98 -7.03 -9.76
CA GLY A 91 10.12 -6.91 -11.20
C GLY A 91 8.81 -6.72 -11.98
N GLN A 92 7.64 -6.68 -11.34
CA GLN A 92 6.37 -6.36 -12.00
C GLN A 92 6.19 -4.86 -12.31
N GLY A 93 7.26 -4.17 -12.71
CA GLY A 93 7.25 -2.73 -12.96
C GLY A 93 8.34 -2.00 -12.19
N VAL A 94 8.50 -0.72 -12.50
CA VAL A 94 9.46 0.17 -11.87
C VAL A 94 8.74 1.43 -11.43
N ILE A 95 8.96 1.87 -10.20
CA ILE A 95 8.59 3.20 -9.73
C ILE A 95 9.80 4.12 -9.93
N PRO A 96 9.68 5.21 -10.70
CA PRO A 96 10.79 6.14 -10.91
C PRO A 96 11.10 6.96 -9.65
N GLU A 97 12.35 7.41 -9.51
CA GLU A 97 12.80 8.25 -8.37
C GLU A 97 12.14 9.63 -8.35
N THR A 98 11.48 10.05 -9.44
CA THR A 98 10.64 11.25 -9.46
C THR A 98 9.50 11.20 -8.42
N LEU A 99 9.20 10.00 -7.89
CA LEU A 99 8.35 9.78 -6.74
C LEU A 99 8.68 10.72 -5.57
N PHE A 100 9.96 10.84 -5.18
CA PHE A 100 10.34 11.62 -4.00
C PHE A 100 9.96 13.10 -4.12
N GLY A 101 10.16 13.67 -5.31
CA GLY A 101 9.74 15.04 -5.61
C GLY A 101 8.22 15.20 -5.53
N LYS A 102 7.46 14.24 -6.05
CA LYS A 102 5.99 14.22 -6.03
C LYS A 102 5.43 14.13 -4.61
N LEU A 103 5.98 13.23 -3.78
CA LEU A 103 5.60 13.12 -2.37
C LEU A 103 5.94 14.40 -1.59
N GLY A 104 7.03 15.08 -1.94
CA GLY A 104 7.39 16.38 -1.35
C GLY A 104 6.33 17.48 -1.57
N PHE A 105 5.65 17.50 -2.73
CA PHE A 105 4.53 18.42 -2.97
C PHE A 105 3.33 18.16 -2.04
N ASP A 106 3.15 16.91 -1.63
CA ASP A 106 2.11 16.47 -0.71
C ASP A 106 2.52 16.63 0.78
N LYS A 107 3.60 17.38 1.05
CA LYS A 107 4.15 17.67 2.38
C LYS A 107 4.66 16.43 3.14
N ILE A 108 4.89 15.34 2.43
CA ILE A 108 5.61 14.18 2.98
C ILE A 108 7.08 14.55 3.07
N THR A 109 7.66 14.41 4.26
CA THR A 109 9.02 14.85 4.54
C THR A 109 10.04 13.73 4.23
N PRO A 110 11.33 14.06 4.05
CA PRO A 110 12.38 13.04 3.93
C PRO A 110 12.43 12.09 5.14
N ASP A 111 12.11 12.57 6.34
CA ASP A 111 12.06 11.74 7.55
C ASP A 111 10.95 10.69 7.48
N ASP A 112 9.80 11.05 6.89
CA ASP A 112 8.69 10.12 6.66
C ASP A 112 9.06 8.98 5.70
N LEU A 113 10.04 9.23 4.82
CA LEU A 113 10.53 8.31 3.79
C LEU A 113 11.87 7.66 4.15
N SER A 114 12.41 7.91 5.34
CA SER A 114 13.75 7.48 5.76
C SER A 114 13.99 5.97 5.58
N VAL A 115 12.96 5.14 5.80
CA VAL A 115 12.99 3.68 5.64
C VAL A 115 13.23 3.21 4.18
N MET A 116 13.01 4.10 3.21
CA MET A 116 13.25 3.82 1.80
C MET A 116 14.73 3.97 1.42
N GLU A 117 15.56 4.58 2.28
CA GLU A 117 17.01 4.75 2.05
C GLU A 117 17.34 5.44 0.72
N GLN A 118 16.51 6.42 0.32
CA GLN A 118 16.63 7.15 -0.96
C GLN A 118 16.51 6.25 -2.21
N SER A 119 15.94 5.05 -2.09
CA SER A 119 15.60 4.17 -3.21
C SER A 119 14.09 4.11 -3.43
N SER A 120 13.65 4.05 -4.68
CA SER A 120 12.24 3.81 -5.05
C SER A 120 11.99 2.39 -5.57
N ASP A 121 12.90 1.45 -5.27
CA ASP A 121 12.76 0.06 -5.67
C ASP A 121 11.64 -0.68 -4.92
N TYR A 122 11.39 -1.91 -5.37
CA TYR A 122 10.39 -2.81 -4.80
C TYR A 122 10.57 -3.01 -3.29
N LEU A 123 11.79 -3.21 -2.79
CA LEU A 123 12.03 -3.45 -1.38
C LEU A 123 11.77 -2.18 -0.56
N ALA A 124 12.24 -1.03 -1.04
CA ALA A 124 12.06 0.26 -0.38
C ALA A 124 10.58 0.63 -0.24
N LEU A 125 9.77 0.44 -1.30
CA LEU A 125 8.33 0.69 -1.27
C LEU A 125 7.60 -0.23 -0.30
N ASN A 126 7.93 -1.52 -0.30
CA ASN A 126 7.30 -2.46 0.62
C ASN A 126 7.70 -2.17 2.08
N ARG A 127 8.96 -1.84 2.35
CA ARG A 127 9.39 -1.39 3.70
C ARG A 127 8.61 -0.17 4.16
N LEU A 128 8.39 0.81 3.27
CA LEU A 128 7.56 1.98 3.56
C LEU A 128 6.13 1.58 3.94
N ALA A 129 5.47 0.75 3.12
CA ALA A 129 4.11 0.28 3.39
C ALA A 129 4.01 -0.48 4.73
N ILE A 130 4.92 -1.42 4.96
CA ILE A 130 5.03 -2.22 6.19
C ILE A 130 5.21 -1.32 7.42
N ARG A 131 6.05 -0.27 7.31
CA ARG A 131 6.29 0.67 8.40
C ARG A 131 5.00 1.36 8.86
N TYR A 132 4.19 1.83 7.92
CA TYR A 132 2.99 2.63 8.21
C TYR A 132 1.71 1.80 8.39
N ALA A 133 1.68 0.54 7.96
CA ALA A 133 0.53 -0.34 8.16
C ALA A 133 0.35 -0.71 9.64
N ASP A 134 -0.90 -0.88 10.07
CA ASP A 134 -1.21 -1.42 11.40
C ASP A 134 -1.03 -2.95 11.44
N GLY A 135 -1.30 -3.63 10.31
CA GLY A 135 -1.07 -5.06 10.14
C GLY A 135 -0.51 -5.41 8.76
N VAL A 136 0.25 -6.50 8.69
CA VAL A 136 0.87 -7.01 7.45
C VAL A 136 0.44 -8.45 7.22
N ILE A 137 0.09 -8.78 5.98
CA ILE A 137 -0.25 -10.13 5.57
C ILE A 137 0.72 -10.56 4.46
N GLN A 138 1.31 -11.75 4.59
CA GLN A 138 2.04 -12.36 3.49
C GLN A 138 1.05 -12.94 2.47
N GLY A 139 0.92 -12.29 1.32
CA GLY A 139 -0.08 -12.61 0.30
C GLY A 139 0.33 -13.69 -0.71
N SER A 140 1.59 -14.09 -0.74
CA SER A 140 2.13 -15.15 -1.59
C SER A 140 2.96 -16.16 -0.80
N GLU A 141 3.13 -17.36 -1.35
CA GLU A 141 3.87 -18.46 -0.70
C GLU A 141 5.29 -18.05 -0.30
N THR A 142 5.94 -17.28 -1.16
CA THR A 142 7.22 -16.62 -0.90
C THR A 142 7.05 -15.11 -0.92
N ILE A 143 7.93 -14.39 -0.23
CA ILE A 143 8.22 -12.97 -0.39
C ILE A 143 9.73 -12.79 -0.24
N ALA A 144 10.26 -11.63 -0.62
CA ALA A 144 11.68 -11.33 -0.45
C ALA A 144 12.10 -11.52 1.04
N PRO A 145 13.17 -12.30 1.33
CA PRO A 145 13.62 -12.56 2.70
C PRO A 145 13.87 -11.28 3.51
N GLU A 146 14.38 -10.24 2.85
CA GLU A 146 14.64 -8.92 3.44
C GLU A 146 13.36 -8.26 3.99
N LEU A 147 12.20 -8.53 3.38
CA LEU A 147 10.91 -8.03 3.87
C LEU A 147 10.43 -8.83 5.08
N THR A 148 10.65 -10.15 5.10
CA THR A 148 10.37 -11.00 6.27
C THR A 148 11.23 -10.59 7.46
N ASP A 149 12.53 -10.36 7.24
CA ASP A 149 13.48 -9.89 8.24
C ASP A 149 13.07 -8.51 8.76
N TYR A 150 12.67 -7.61 7.85
CA TYR A 150 12.19 -6.29 8.22
C TYR A 150 10.92 -6.33 9.08
N ILE A 151 9.91 -7.12 8.70
CA ILE A 151 8.68 -7.31 9.48
C ILE A 151 9.01 -7.83 10.88
N SER A 152 9.88 -8.83 10.96
CA SER A 152 10.29 -9.44 12.23
C SER A 152 11.08 -8.48 13.14
N SER A 153 11.75 -7.48 12.55
CA SER A 153 12.46 -6.45 13.30
C SER A 153 11.55 -5.40 13.94
N LEU A 154 10.28 -5.31 13.52
CA LEU A 154 9.32 -4.33 14.02
C LEU A 154 8.58 -4.90 15.24
N GLU A 155 8.89 -4.37 16.42
CA GLU A 155 8.23 -4.75 17.66
C GLU A 155 6.71 -4.52 17.59
N GLY A 156 5.94 -5.55 17.93
CA GLY A 156 4.48 -5.48 17.99
C GLY A 156 3.77 -5.38 16.63
N LYS A 157 4.47 -5.55 15.50
CA LYS A 157 3.82 -5.54 14.18
C LYS A 157 2.92 -6.77 14.04
N ALA A 158 1.61 -6.55 13.90
CA ALA A 158 0.68 -7.62 13.59
C ALA A 158 1.03 -8.22 12.22
N PHE A 159 1.33 -9.52 12.19
CA PHE A 159 1.75 -10.22 10.98
C PHE A 159 1.00 -11.55 10.83
N LEU A 160 0.37 -11.74 9.66
CA LEU A 160 -0.23 -13.01 9.26
C LEU A 160 0.64 -13.65 8.17
N PRO A 161 1.28 -14.81 8.43
CA PRO A 161 2.03 -15.53 7.39
C PRO A 161 1.07 -16.06 6.31
N TYR A 162 1.63 -16.55 5.20
CA TYR A 162 0.83 -17.06 4.09
C TYR A 162 -0.09 -18.21 4.51
N GLN A 163 -1.37 -18.10 4.17
CA GLN A 163 -2.43 -19.05 4.58
C GLN A 163 -2.79 -20.07 3.51
N GLY A 164 -2.15 -20.05 2.33
CA GLY A 164 -2.55 -20.91 1.21
C GLY A 164 -3.68 -20.32 0.38
N LYS A 165 -4.30 -21.16 -0.46
CA LYS A 165 -5.38 -20.78 -1.39
C LYS A 165 -6.77 -21.24 -0.95
N GLU A 166 -6.84 -22.09 0.07
CA GLU A 166 -8.06 -22.73 0.57
C GLU A 166 -8.14 -22.47 2.07
N ASP A 167 -9.36 -22.34 2.59
CA ASP A 167 -9.66 -22.19 4.03
C ASP A 167 -8.93 -21.04 4.76
N TYR A 168 -8.45 -20.02 4.04
CA TYR A 168 -7.74 -18.86 4.62
C TYR A 168 -8.67 -17.84 5.28
N GLU A 169 -9.99 -17.96 5.04
CA GLU A 169 -11.02 -17.00 5.43
C GLU A 169 -11.04 -16.78 6.96
N GLU A 170 -11.02 -17.87 7.73
CA GLU A 170 -11.02 -17.83 9.19
C GLU A 170 -9.77 -17.12 9.74
N ALA A 171 -8.61 -17.37 9.14
CA ALA A 171 -7.35 -16.74 9.55
C ALA A 171 -7.36 -15.22 9.30
N PHE A 172 -7.92 -14.78 8.16
CA PHE A 172 -8.07 -13.35 7.83
C PHE A 172 -9.09 -12.68 8.75
N ASP A 173 -10.24 -13.31 8.98
CA ASP A 173 -11.29 -12.78 9.87
C ASP A 173 -10.78 -12.61 11.31
N ASN A 174 -10.06 -13.61 11.83
CA ASN A 174 -9.41 -13.52 13.13
C ASN A 174 -8.37 -12.40 13.16
N PHE A 175 -7.53 -12.29 12.12
CA PHE A 175 -6.52 -11.23 12.04
C PHE A 175 -7.12 -9.82 12.05
N TYR A 176 -8.20 -9.57 11.29
CA TYR A 176 -8.89 -8.28 11.32
C TYR A 176 -9.54 -8.01 12.67
N SER A 177 -10.16 -9.02 13.28
CA SER A 177 -10.81 -8.90 14.59
C SER A 177 -9.80 -8.56 15.69
N ASP A 178 -8.67 -9.24 15.70
CA ASP A 178 -7.58 -8.97 16.64
C ASP A 178 -7.02 -7.54 16.45
N LEU A 179 -6.84 -7.11 15.20
CA LEU A 179 -6.35 -5.76 14.89
C LEU A 179 -7.30 -4.65 15.35
N LEU A 180 -8.61 -4.90 15.30
CA LEU A 180 -9.64 -3.96 15.73
C LEU A 180 -9.84 -3.94 17.25
N THR A 181 -9.46 -5.00 17.96
CA THR A 181 -9.56 -5.09 19.42
C THR A 181 -8.28 -4.74 20.17
N ALA A 182 -7.13 -4.72 19.48
CA ALA A 182 -5.87 -4.23 20.01
C ALA A 182 -5.93 -2.72 20.32
N ASN A 183 -5.91 -2.39 21.62
CA ASN A 183 -5.91 -1.01 22.16
C ASN A 183 -4.61 -0.26 21.85
#